data_AF-A0A358WCC9-F1
#
_entry.id   AF-A0A358WCC9-F1
#
_cell.length_a   1.000
_cell.length_b   1.000
_cell.length_c   1.000
_cell.angle_alpha   90.00
_cell.angle_beta   90.00
_cell.angle_gamma   90.00
#
_symmetry.space_group_name_H-M   'P 1'
#
loop_
_entity.id
_entity.type
_entity.pdbx_description
1 polymer ?
#
loop_
_entity_poly.entity_id
_entity_poly.type
_entity_poly.pdbx_seq_one_letter_code
_entity_poly.pdbx_strand_id
1 'polypeptide(L)'
;MTVKATIKEIIVEEFSKLTKLIEDDFATNYKRKVNNFLLSQMDEQITASMVFVSSFESKSGFAIETCAKRIARLKFGEENVPAIVNPRGLKHNIPAPVSGQIVVTDVDTHNGNLRGQIAAFRANNEACGRGQNRVDSGVTQTSIREELFPLAEKYRTETIYSKPVDLAFFDGERWNIMELKAGGDLDSSNAPSNVEKLLTIYVDMGIKDCNTYFATLYNKDGEGNTWKGSVKKHLHYPSMFLIGAAFWNKILPDGITFDDFSEIYREALEEIDLNKRINDMISKCIGKQ
;
A
#
# COMPACT_ATOMS: atom_id res chain seq x y z
N MET A 1 27.66 -8.19 -0.08
CA MET A 1 26.73 -7.73 0.97
C MET A 1 25.67 -8.82 1.17
N THR A 2 25.26 -9.14 2.39
CA THR A 2 24.20 -10.16 2.61
C THR A 2 22.83 -9.57 2.28
N VAL A 3 21.84 -10.41 1.93
CA VAL A 3 20.46 -9.94 1.66
C VAL A 3 19.89 -9.16 2.84
N LYS A 4 20.14 -9.62 4.09
CA LYS A 4 19.73 -8.90 5.31
C LYS A 4 20.33 -7.49 5.39
N ALA A 5 21.62 -7.34 5.06
CA ALA A 5 22.28 -6.04 5.07
C ALA A 5 21.73 -5.10 3.98
N THR A 6 21.43 -5.62 2.79
CA THR A 6 20.79 -4.83 1.72
C THR A 6 19.37 -4.41 2.09
N ILE A 7 18.57 -5.27 2.74
CA ILE A 7 17.25 -4.89 3.28
C ILE A 7 17.39 -3.76 4.31
N LYS A 8 18.37 -3.86 5.23
CA LYS A 8 18.63 -2.83 6.22
C LYS A 8 18.97 -1.49 5.57
N GLU A 9 19.86 -1.50 4.59
CA GLU A 9 20.27 -0.30 3.84
C GLU A 9 19.08 0.37 3.14
N ILE A 10 18.18 -0.42 2.51
CA ILE A 10 16.93 0.09 1.94
C ILE A 10 16.10 0.84 2.99
N ILE A 11 15.92 0.24 4.17
CA ILE A 11 15.11 0.83 5.25
C ILE A 11 15.79 2.10 5.78
N VAL A 12 17.09 2.07 6.06
CA VAL A 12 17.88 3.22 6.52
C VAL A 12 17.76 4.39 5.54
N GLU A 13 17.90 4.14 4.25
CA GLU A 13 17.79 5.18 3.22
C GLU A 13 16.40 5.81 3.19
N GLU A 14 15.33 5.01 3.12
CA GLU A 14 13.97 5.54 3.01
C GLU A 14 13.52 6.24 4.30
N PHE A 15 13.86 5.69 5.47
CA PHE A 15 13.50 6.31 6.73
C PHE A 15 14.38 7.51 7.08
N SER A 16 15.63 7.58 6.61
CA SER A 16 16.45 8.80 6.73
C SER A 16 15.86 9.95 5.93
N LYS A 17 15.40 9.69 4.69
CA LYS A 17 14.69 10.69 3.86
C LYS A 17 13.40 11.16 4.55
N LEU A 18 12.61 10.22 5.07
CA LEU A 18 11.39 10.52 5.83
C LEU A 18 11.69 11.42 7.03
N THR A 19 12.66 11.05 7.87
CA THR A 19 12.96 11.82 9.08
C THR A 19 13.45 13.22 8.72
N LYS A 20 14.25 13.35 7.66
CA LYS A 20 14.67 14.66 7.17
C LYS A 20 13.50 15.53 6.73
N LEU A 21 12.53 14.97 6.00
CA LEU A 21 11.32 15.69 5.60
C LEU A 21 10.48 16.14 6.82
N ILE A 22 10.40 15.32 7.86
CA ILE A 22 9.70 15.69 9.10
C ILE A 22 10.45 16.82 9.81
N GLU A 23 11.78 16.74 9.92
CA GLU A 23 12.59 17.80 10.53
C GLU A 23 12.41 19.14 9.84
N ASP A 24 12.40 19.14 8.50
CA ASP A 24 12.31 20.35 7.69
C ASP A 24 10.93 21.02 7.82
N ASP A 25 9.86 20.25 8.03
CA ASP A 25 8.49 20.77 8.14
C ASP A 25 7.95 20.88 9.58
N PHE A 26 8.69 20.37 10.57
CA PHE A 26 8.23 20.20 11.96
C PHE A 26 7.71 21.51 12.58
N ALA A 27 8.53 22.56 12.55
CA ALA A 27 8.20 23.85 13.17
C ALA A 27 6.98 24.51 12.49
N THR A 28 6.85 24.35 11.17
CA THR A 28 5.70 24.86 10.41
C THR A 28 4.43 24.12 10.79
N ASN A 29 4.51 22.79 10.89
CA ASN A 29 3.39 21.95 11.29
C ASN A 29 2.96 22.21 12.75
N TYR A 30 3.92 22.44 13.65
CA TYR A 30 3.66 22.84 15.02
C TYR A 30 2.91 24.18 15.10
N LYS A 31 3.40 25.21 14.41
CA LYS A 31 2.73 26.53 14.34
C LYS A 31 1.31 26.45 13.79
N ARG A 32 1.01 25.51 12.90
CA ARG A 32 -0.35 25.26 12.42
C ARG A 32 -1.19 24.55 13.48
N LYS A 33 -0.63 23.54 14.16
CA LYS A 33 -1.33 22.71 15.16
C LYS A 33 -1.76 23.52 16.39
N VAL A 34 -0.95 24.47 16.86
CA VAL A 34 -1.29 25.31 18.03
C VAL A 34 -2.52 26.20 17.80
N ASN A 35 -2.88 26.47 16.53
CA ASN A 35 -4.11 27.20 16.20
C ASN A 35 -5.37 26.32 16.27
N ASN A 36 -5.23 25.02 16.53
CA ASN A 36 -6.38 24.13 16.68
C ASN A 36 -7.05 24.38 18.04
N PHE A 37 -8.17 25.11 18.04
CA PHE A 37 -8.90 25.47 19.26
C PHE A 37 -9.34 24.25 20.10
N LEU A 38 -9.53 23.08 19.48
CA LEU A 38 -9.86 21.83 20.17
C LEU A 38 -8.72 21.33 21.06
N LEU A 39 -7.49 21.73 20.78
CA LEU A 39 -6.29 21.34 21.52
C LEU A 39 -5.78 22.46 22.44
N SER A 40 -6.57 23.51 22.68
CA SER A 40 -6.16 24.71 23.41
C SER A 40 -5.73 24.50 24.87
N GLN A 41 -6.04 23.34 25.46
CA GLN A 41 -5.62 22.96 26.82
C GLN A 41 -4.40 22.02 26.83
N MET A 42 -3.91 21.59 25.67
CA MET A 42 -2.73 20.72 25.58
C MET A 42 -1.47 21.54 25.78
N ASP A 43 -0.54 21.02 26.56
CA ASP A 43 0.77 21.65 26.70
C ASP A 43 1.61 21.52 25.41
N GLU A 44 2.71 22.27 25.37
CA GLU A 44 3.60 22.33 24.20
C GLU A 44 4.25 20.98 23.89
N GLN A 45 4.58 20.17 24.91
CA GLN A 45 5.21 18.87 24.75
C GLN A 45 4.24 17.87 24.11
N ILE A 46 3.01 17.83 24.59
CA ILE A 46 1.94 17.00 24.02
C ILE A 46 1.68 17.44 22.58
N THR A 47 1.54 18.74 22.35
CA THR A 47 1.28 19.29 21.01
C THR A 47 2.39 18.94 20.02
N ALA A 48 3.66 19.10 20.41
CA ALA A 48 4.80 18.72 19.58
C ALA A 48 4.85 17.20 19.32
N SER A 49 4.56 16.38 20.32
CA SER A 49 4.48 14.92 20.16
C SER A 49 3.36 14.52 19.17
N MET A 50 2.20 15.16 19.24
CA MET A 50 1.10 14.93 18.28
C MET A 50 1.48 15.35 16.86
N VAL A 51 2.25 16.43 16.70
CA VAL A 51 2.76 16.86 15.39
C VAL A 51 3.70 15.80 14.83
N PHE A 52 4.62 15.27 15.64
CA PHE A 52 5.49 14.18 15.23
C PHE A 52 4.67 12.97 14.77
N VAL A 53 3.76 12.45 15.60
CA VAL A 53 2.95 11.26 15.28
C VAL A 53 2.18 11.47 13.98
N SER A 54 1.48 12.60 13.83
CA SER A 54 0.70 12.90 12.62
C SER A 54 1.58 12.92 11.36
N SER A 55 2.76 13.54 11.45
CA SER A 55 3.71 13.63 10.35
C SER A 55 4.35 12.28 10.03
N PHE A 56 4.69 11.51 11.05
CA PHE A 56 5.30 10.19 10.90
C PHE A 56 4.32 9.21 10.27
N GLU A 57 3.09 9.11 10.76
CA GLU A 57 2.06 8.22 10.19
C GLU A 57 1.78 8.58 8.72
N SER A 58 1.62 9.87 8.40
CA SER A 58 1.33 10.31 7.03
C SER A 58 2.46 10.02 6.05
N LYS A 59 3.72 10.14 6.47
CA LYS A 59 4.88 9.98 5.59
C LYS A 59 5.42 8.54 5.57
N SER A 60 5.29 7.82 6.69
CA SER A 60 5.80 6.45 6.83
C SER A 60 5.15 5.50 5.85
N GLY A 61 3.85 5.63 5.59
CA GLY A 61 3.13 4.83 4.59
C GLY A 61 3.82 4.82 3.21
N PHE A 62 4.27 5.96 2.72
CA PHE A 62 4.99 6.04 1.44
C PHE A 62 6.40 5.46 1.52
N ALA A 63 7.13 5.71 2.61
CA ALA A 63 8.49 5.21 2.81
C ALA A 63 8.52 3.68 2.87
N ILE A 64 7.60 3.07 3.61
CA ILE A 64 7.52 1.62 3.75
C ILE A 64 6.97 0.94 2.49
N GLU A 65 6.08 1.57 1.73
CA GLU A 65 5.65 1.08 0.41
C GLU A 65 6.85 1.07 -0.56
N THR A 66 7.69 2.10 -0.51
CA THR A 66 8.92 2.17 -1.30
C THR A 66 9.90 1.07 -0.87
N CYS A 67 10.03 0.80 0.43
CA CYS A 67 10.80 -0.33 0.94
C CYS A 67 10.26 -1.65 0.37
N ALA A 68 8.95 -1.88 0.44
CA ALA A 68 8.32 -3.10 -0.07
C ALA A 68 8.60 -3.32 -1.57
N LYS A 69 8.53 -2.28 -2.40
CA LYS A 69 8.89 -2.36 -3.83
C LYS A 69 10.35 -2.74 -4.04
N ARG A 70 11.27 -2.09 -3.32
CA ARG A 70 12.72 -2.35 -3.42
C ARG A 70 13.06 -3.76 -2.92
N ILE A 71 12.41 -4.22 -1.86
CA ILE A 71 12.59 -5.58 -1.31
C ILE A 71 12.00 -6.64 -2.25
N ALA A 72 10.84 -6.38 -2.86
CA ALA A 72 10.26 -7.29 -3.84
C ALA A 72 11.21 -7.52 -5.04
N ARG A 73 11.96 -6.49 -5.47
CA ARG A 73 13.00 -6.61 -6.51
C ARG A 73 14.15 -7.53 -6.10
N LEU A 74 14.52 -7.55 -4.81
CA LEU A 74 15.53 -8.49 -4.32
C LEU A 74 15.07 -9.94 -4.45
N LYS A 75 13.76 -10.21 -4.37
CA LYS A 75 13.19 -11.55 -4.53
C LYS A 75 12.95 -11.91 -5.98
N PHE A 76 12.26 -11.05 -6.73
CA PHE A 76 11.74 -11.40 -8.04
C PHE A 76 12.61 -10.88 -9.19
N GLY A 77 13.54 -9.95 -8.96
CA GLY A 77 14.30 -9.28 -10.00
C GLY A 77 13.66 -7.96 -10.48
N GLU A 78 14.47 -7.10 -11.08
CA GLU A 78 14.05 -5.77 -11.58
C GLU A 78 13.03 -5.88 -12.71
N GLU A 79 13.21 -6.87 -13.59
CA GLU A 79 12.35 -7.17 -14.72
C GLU A 79 10.94 -7.62 -14.30
N ASN A 80 10.83 -8.23 -13.12
CA ASN A 80 9.59 -8.77 -12.58
C ASN A 80 8.89 -7.81 -11.61
N VAL A 81 9.54 -6.72 -11.20
CA VAL A 81 8.94 -5.62 -10.43
C VAL A 81 9.19 -4.27 -11.13
N PRO A 82 8.79 -4.13 -12.42
CA PRO A 82 9.16 -2.99 -13.22
C PRO A 82 8.39 -1.74 -12.79
N ALA A 83 9.00 -0.56 -12.88
CA ALA A 83 8.30 0.70 -12.60
C ALA A 83 7.14 0.95 -13.59
N ILE A 84 7.26 0.45 -14.83
CA ILE A 84 6.22 0.47 -15.85
C ILE A 84 5.76 -0.97 -16.09
N VAL A 85 4.57 -1.29 -15.61
CA VAL A 85 3.94 -2.61 -15.73
C VAL A 85 3.17 -2.67 -17.04
N ASN A 86 3.68 -3.46 -17.99
CA ASN A 86 3.12 -3.58 -19.34
C ASN A 86 3.07 -5.05 -19.79
N PRO A 87 2.21 -5.87 -19.16
CA PRO A 87 2.16 -7.31 -19.43
C PRO A 87 1.72 -7.65 -20.86
N ARG A 88 1.05 -6.72 -21.55
CA ARG A 88 0.55 -6.91 -22.92
C ARG A 88 1.50 -6.37 -24.00
N GLY A 89 2.64 -5.78 -23.62
CA GLY A 89 3.61 -5.22 -24.57
C GLY A 89 3.04 -4.06 -25.41
N LEU A 90 2.14 -3.25 -24.84
CA LEU A 90 1.55 -2.11 -25.53
C LEU A 90 2.62 -1.06 -25.85
N LYS A 91 2.60 -0.53 -27.08
CA LYS A 91 3.49 0.58 -27.45
C LYS A 91 3.05 1.84 -26.71
N HIS A 92 3.97 2.49 -26.01
CA HIS A 92 3.68 3.73 -25.26
C HIS A 92 4.85 4.71 -25.32
N ASN A 93 4.54 6.00 -25.11
CA ASN A 93 5.52 7.08 -25.03
C ASN A 93 5.71 7.61 -23.59
N ILE A 94 5.34 6.81 -22.59
CA ILE A 94 5.49 7.20 -21.17
C ILE A 94 6.98 7.37 -20.85
N PRO A 95 7.41 8.56 -20.39
CA PRO A 95 8.81 8.84 -20.10
C PRO A 95 9.27 8.12 -18.84
N ALA A 96 10.53 7.66 -18.85
CA ALA A 96 11.23 7.17 -17.66
C ALA A 96 12.15 8.28 -17.11
N PRO A 97 12.32 8.41 -15.77
CA PRO A 97 11.72 7.57 -14.72
C PRO A 97 10.27 7.98 -14.39
N VAL A 98 9.48 7.01 -13.93
CA VAL A 98 8.13 7.26 -13.39
C VAL A 98 8.18 7.32 -11.86
N SER A 99 7.31 8.15 -11.27
CA SER A 99 7.14 8.17 -9.82
C SER A 99 6.32 6.95 -9.39
N GLY A 100 6.89 6.09 -8.54
CA GLY A 100 6.23 4.88 -8.08
C GLY A 100 6.16 3.80 -9.16
N GLN A 101 4.99 3.16 -9.27
CA GLN A 101 4.73 2.11 -10.26
C GLN A 101 3.40 2.41 -10.97
N ILE A 102 3.36 2.16 -12.27
CA ILE A 102 2.17 2.37 -13.10
C ILE A 102 1.86 1.15 -13.96
N VAL A 103 0.59 0.92 -14.23
CA VAL A 103 0.11 -0.04 -15.24
C VAL A 103 -0.19 0.70 -16.53
N VAL A 104 0.32 0.18 -17.65
CA VAL A 104 0.03 0.67 -19.00
C VAL A 104 -1.16 -0.10 -19.56
N THR A 105 -2.14 0.63 -20.10
CA THR A 105 -3.37 0.02 -20.62
C THR A 105 -3.90 0.79 -21.82
N ASP A 106 -4.59 0.09 -22.72
CA ASP A 106 -5.40 0.64 -23.81
C ASP A 106 -6.90 0.72 -23.43
N VAL A 107 -7.25 0.37 -22.19
CA VAL A 107 -8.61 0.41 -21.66
C VAL A 107 -8.96 1.84 -21.23
N ASP A 108 -10.11 2.36 -21.66
CA ASP A 108 -10.61 3.67 -21.20
C ASP A 108 -11.05 3.63 -19.73
N THR A 109 -10.09 3.81 -18.84
CA THR A 109 -10.27 3.85 -17.38
C THR A 109 -11.09 5.04 -16.88
N HIS A 110 -11.34 6.03 -17.74
CA HIS A 110 -12.18 7.19 -17.46
C HIS A 110 -13.64 6.95 -17.85
N ASN A 111 -13.93 5.85 -18.53
CA ASN A 111 -15.27 5.49 -18.94
C ASN A 111 -16.21 5.27 -17.75
N GLY A 112 -17.27 6.09 -17.67
CA GLY A 112 -18.27 5.97 -16.60
C GLY A 112 -19.00 4.62 -16.60
N ASN A 113 -19.19 4.00 -17.77
CA ASN A 113 -19.86 2.70 -17.86
C ASN A 113 -18.97 1.55 -17.36
N LEU A 114 -17.66 1.62 -17.62
CA LEU A 114 -16.70 0.66 -17.06
C LEU A 114 -16.69 0.74 -15.53
N ARG A 115 -16.57 1.96 -14.99
CA ARG A 115 -16.61 2.19 -13.54
C ARG A 115 -17.92 1.70 -12.93
N GLY A 116 -19.04 1.96 -13.59
CA GLY A 116 -20.36 1.47 -13.18
C GLY A 116 -20.45 -0.06 -13.15
N GLN A 117 -19.88 -0.76 -14.14
CA GLN A 117 -19.87 -2.23 -14.17
C GLN A 117 -18.98 -2.84 -13.09
N ILE A 118 -17.81 -2.25 -12.83
CA ILE A 118 -16.93 -2.68 -11.73
C ILE A 118 -17.62 -2.47 -10.38
N ALA A 119 -18.25 -1.32 -10.17
CA ALA A 119 -18.99 -1.02 -8.94
C ALA A 119 -20.18 -1.97 -8.75
N ALA A 120 -20.93 -2.26 -9.83
CA ALA A 120 -22.03 -3.22 -9.80
C ALA A 120 -21.55 -4.64 -9.49
N PHE A 121 -20.46 -5.10 -10.12
CA PHE A 121 -19.85 -6.39 -9.82
C PHE A 121 -19.47 -6.51 -8.34
N ARG A 122 -18.79 -5.49 -7.77
CA ARG A 122 -18.46 -5.46 -6.34
C ARG A 122 -19.72 -5.52 -5.48
N ALA A 123 -20.71 -4.66 -5.77
CA ALA A 123 -21.93 -4.52 -4.96
C ALA A 123 -22.77 -5.80 -4.96
N ASN A 124 -22.92 -6.45 -6.12
CA ASN A 124 -23.68 -7.68 -6.28
C ASN A 124 -23.02 -8.89 -5.60
N ASN A 125 -21.71 -8.81 -5.33
CA ASN A 125 -20.92 -9.84 -4.70
C ASN A 125 -20.49 -9.47 -3.26
N GLU A 126 -21.13 -8.49 -2.62
CA GLU A 126 -20.84 -8.15 -1.23
C GLU A 126 -21.18 -9.29 -0.27
N ALA A 127 -20.37 -9.43 0.78
CA ALA A 127 -20.67 -10.32 1.89
C ALA A 127 -22.00 -9.90 2.54
N CYS A 128 -22.83 -10.88 2.91
CA CYS A 128 -24.14 -10.66 3.51
C CYS A 128 -24.35 -11.56 4.74
N GLY A 129 -25.40 -11.29 5.50
CA GLY A 129 -25.68 -12.01 6.75
C GLY A 129 -24.75 -11.64 7.90
N ARG A 130 -24.89 -12.35 9.04
CA ARG A 130 -24.12 -12.14 10.27
C ARG A 130 -23.93 -13.46 11.01
N GLY A 131 -22.88 -13.55 11.83
CA GLY A 131 -22.62 -14.72 12.67
C GLY A 131 -22.51 -16.01 11.86
N GLN A 132 -23.20 -17.06 12.29
CA GLN A 132 -23.22 -18.36 11.60
C GLN A 132 -23.87 -18.32 10.21
N ASN A 133 -24.71 -17.31 9.92
CA ASN A 133 -25.37 -17.14 8.62
C ASN A 133 -24.61 -16.17 7.70
N ARG A 134 -23.37 -15.81 8.04
CA ARG A 134 -22.56 -14.93 7.21
C ARG A 134 -22.11 -15.68 5.95
N VAL A 135 -22.40 -15.09 4.80
CA VAL A 135 -21.86 -15.49 3.50
C VAL A 135 -20.74 -14.52 3.17
N ASP A 136 -19.55 -15.06 2.89
CA ASP A 136 -18.40 -14.25 2.47
C ASP A 136 -18.64 -13.60 1.11
N SER A 137 -17.88 -12.55 0.82
CA SER A 137 -17.98 -11.84 -0.45
C SER A 137 -17.68 -12.79 -1.62
N GLY A 138 -18.50 -12.74 -2.65
CA GLY A 138 -18.30 -13.47 -3.91
C GLY A 138 -17.19 -12.89 -4.78
N VAL A 139 -16.56 -11.77 -4.40
CA VAL A 139 -15.43 -11.19 -5.13
C VAL A 139 -14.17 -12.00 -4.84
N THR A 140 -13.89 -12.96 -5.71
CA THR A 140 -12.79 -13.92 -5.63
C THR A 140 -11.86 -13.76 -6.85
N GLN A 141 -10.68 -14.37 -6.82
CA GLN A 141 -9.81 -14.40 -8.03
C GLN A 141 -10.54 -15.00 -9.23
N THR A 142 -11.40 -16.01 -9.00
CA THR A 142 -12.17 -16.69 -10.04
C THR A 142 -13.26 -15.80 -10.63
N SER A 143 -14.11 -15.19 -9.79
CA SER A 143 -15.18 -14.32 -10.29
C SER A 143 -14.64 -13.05 -10.96
N ILE A 144 -13.51 -12.51 -10.47
CA ILE A 144 -12.79 -11.42 -11.16
C ILE A 144 -12.35 -11.88 -12.56
N ARG A 145 -11.79 -13.08 -12.69
CA ARG A 145 -11.37 -13.62 -14.00
C ARG A 145 -12.55 -13.86 -14.92
N GLU A 146 -13.67 -14.34 -14.42
CA GLU A 146 -14.83 -14.69 -15.23
C GLU A 146 -15.63 -13.46 -15.66
N GLU A 147 -15.83 -12.50 -14.75
CA GLU A 147 -16.74 -11.37 -14.96
C GLU A 147 -16.04 -10.06 -15.34
N LEU A 148 -14.84 -9.79 -14.82
CA LEU A 148 -14.14 -8.51 -15.08
C LEU A 148 -13.15 -8.58 -16.23
N PHE A 149 -12.50 -9.71 -16.47
CA PHE A 149 -11.56 -9.84 -17.60
C PHE A 149 -12.20 -9.49 -18.96
N PRO A 150 -13.45 -9.90 -19.29
CA PRO A 150 -14.10 -9.51 -20.54
C PRO A 150 -14.25 -8.00 -20.71
N LEU A 151 -14.23 -7.22 -19.62
CA LEU A 151 -14.33 -5.76 -19.69
C LEU A 151 -13.08 -5.12 -20.31
N ALA A 152 -11.91 -5.74 -20.18
CA ALA A 152 -10.69 -5.22 -20.79
C ALA A 152 -10.78 -5.16 -22.32
N GLU A 153 -11.42 -6.16 -22.94
CA GLU A 153 -11.68 -6.14 -24.39
C GLU A 153 -12.81 -5.17 -24.73
N LYS A 154 -13.91 -5.21 -23.97
CA LYS A 154 -15.11 -4.38 -24.20
C LYS A 154 -14.82 -2.87 -24.18
N TYR A 155 -13.88 -2.45 -23.35
CA TYR A 155 -13.52 -1.04 -23.15
C TYR A 155 -12.14 -0.68 -23.72
N ARG A 156 -11.58 -1.53 -24.59
CA ARG A 156 -10.36 -1.22 -25.33
C ARG A 156 -10.57 -0.01 -26.23
N THR A 157 -9.54 0.81 -26.33
CA THR A 157 -9.46 1.97 -27.24
C THR A 157 -8.11 2.00 -27.96
N GLU A 158 -7.94 2.94 -28.89
CA GLU A 158 -6.64 3.21 -29.53
C GLU A 158 -5.73 4.10 -28.65
N THR A 159 -6.27 4.68 -27.58
CA THR A 159 -5.53 5.57 -26.69
C THR A 159 -4.84 4.77 -25.59
N ILE A 160 -3.57 5.10 -25.32
CA ILE A 160 -2.82 4.52 -24.21
C ILE A 160 -2.99 5.39 -22.96
N TYR A 161 -3.38 4.74 -21.88
CA TYR A 161 -3.52 5.29 -20.55
C TYR A 161 -2.48 4.66 -19.61
N SER A 162 -2.30 5.32 -18.46
CA SER A 162 -1.51 4.79 -17.35
C SER A 162 -2.24 5.01 -16.03
N LYS A 163 -2.13 4.04 -15.12
CA LYS A 163 -2.71 4.15 -13.78
C LYS A 163 -1.71 3.75 -12.71
N PRO A 164 -1.58 4.52 -11.61
CA PRO A 164 -0.74 4.12 -10.48
C PRO A 164 -1.22 2.81 -9.85
N VAL A 165 -0.26 1.99 -9.44
CA VAL A 165 -0.47 0.78 -8.66
C VAL A 165 0.47 0.78 -7.46
N ASP A 166 -0.03 0.33 -6.30
CA ASP A 166 0.74 0.38 -5.06
C ASP A 166 1.85 -0.68 -5.08
N LEU A 167 1.56 -1.90 -5.56
CA LEU A 167 2.59 -2.89 -5.89
C LEU A 167 2.07 -3.89 -6.93
N ALA A 168 2.89 -4.14 -7.94
CA ALA A 168 2.67 -5.16 -8.94
C ALA A 168 3.98 -5.91 -9.24
N PHE A 169 3.91 -7.24 -9.29
CA PHE A 169 5.07 -8.06 -9.65
C PHE A 169 4.66 -9.36 -10.35
N PHE A 170 5.55 -9.90 -11.16
CA PHE A 170 5.46 -11.25 -11.72
C PHE A 170 6.23 -12.22 -10.83
N ASP A 171 5.60 -13.31 -10.38
CA ASP A 171 6.23 -14.28 -9.48
C ASP A 171 6.86 -15.50 -10.19
N GLY A 172 6.99 -15.43 -11.52
CA GLY A 172 7.44 -16.55 -12.35
C GLY A 172 6.28 -17.36 -12.94
N GLU A 173 5.08 -17.28 -12.36
CA GLU A 173 3.87 -17.91 -12.89
C GLU A 173 2.83 -16.87 -13.28
N ARG A 174 2.55 -15.89 -12.40
CA ARG A 174 1.44 -14.94 -12.58
C ARG A 174 1.83 -13.54 -12.16
N TRP A 175 1.11 -12.58 -12.71
CA TRP A 175 1.12 -11.22 -12.16
C TRP A 175 0.36 -11.19 -10.84
N ASN A 176 0.83 -10.38 -9.91
CA ASN A 176 0.20 -10.11 -8.62
C ASN A 176 0.09 -8.59 -8.49
N ILE A 177 -1.12 -8.06 -8.33
CA ILE A 177 -1.38 -6.64 -8.07
C ILE A 177 -1.94 -6.45 -6.67
N MET A 178 -1.58 -5.34 -6.03
CA MET A 178 -1.94 -5.07 -4.64
C MET A 178 -2.40 -3.63 -4.45
N GLU A 179 -3.42 -3.47 -3.61
CA GLU A 179 -3.70 -2.22 -2.90
C GLU A 179 -3.08 -2.33 -1.50
N LEU A 180 -2.13 -1.45 -1.17
CA LEU A 180 -1.39 -1.48 0.09
C LEU A 180 -1.92 -0.44 1.06
N LYS A 181 -2.08 -0.83 2.32
CA LYS A 181 -2.37 0.09 3.43
C LYS A 181 -1.45 -0.20 4.61
N ALA A 182 -1.19 0.79 5.47
CA ALA A 182 -0.29 0.60 6.60
C ALA A 182 -0.78 -0.50 7.57
N GLY A 183 -2.04 -0.42 8.06
CA GLY A 183 -2.58 -1.47 8.93
C GLY A 183 -3.71 -1.05 9.88
N GLY A 184 -4.00 0.25 10.01
CA GLY A 184 -5.07 0.78 10.89
C GLY A 184 -6.49 0.36 10.52
N ASP A 185 -7.48 0.81 11.30
CA ASP A 185 -8.90 0.64 10.96
C ASP A 185 -9.17 1.32 9.62
N LEU A 186 -9.26 0.52 8.57
CA LEU A 186 -9.60 1.02 7.25
C LEU A 186 -11.05 1.50 7.31
N ASP A 187 -11.20 2.83 7.27
CA ASP A 187 -12.48 3.51 7.27
C ASP A 187 -13.48 2.77 6.39
N SER A 188 -14.61 2.40 6.98
CA SER A 188 -15.69 1.68 6.31
C SER A 188 -16.24 2.44 5.10
N SER A 189 -16.12 3.78 5.09
CA SER A 189 -16.53 4.64 3.98
C SER A 189 -15.65 4.49 2.74
N ASN A 190 -14.35 4.22 2.92
CA ASN A 190 -13.39 4.12 1.82
C ASN A 190 -13.19 2.68 1.32
N ALA A 191 -13.74 1.69 2.01
CA ALA A 191 -13.59 0.29 1.62
C ALA A 191 -14.14 -0.03 0.21
N PRO A 192 -15.33 0.46 -0.21
CA PRO A 192 -15.82 0.31 -1.57
C PRO A 192 -14.84 0.84 -2.64
N SER A 193 -14.38 2.08 -2.48
CA SER A 193 -13.55 2.76 -3.48
C SER A 193 -12.15 2.15 -3.58
N ASN A 194 -11.57 1.70 -2.46
CA ASN A 194 -10.30 0.97 -2.47
C ASN A 194 -10.41 -0.35 -3.27
N VAL A 195 -11.51 -1.09 -3.09
CA VAL A 195 -11.74 -2.32 -3.86
C VAL A 195 -11.98 -2.01 -5.33
N GLU A 196 -12.79 -1.01 -5.66
CA GLU A 196 -13.03 -0.59 -7.04
C GLU A 196 -11.75 -0.12 -7.75
N LYS A 197 -10.85 0.59 -7.05
CA LYS A 197 -9.51 0.95 -7.57
C LYS A 197 -8.74 -0.30 -7.95
N LEU A 198 -8.65 -1.26 -7.04
CA LEU A 198 -7.93 -2.52 -7.23
C LEU A 198 -8.52 -3.36 -8.39
N LEU A 199 -9.85 -3.49 -8.46
CA LEU A 199 -10.54 -4.18 -9.54
C LEU A 199 -10.37 -3.48 -10.90
N THR A 200 -10.31 -2.15 -10.91
CA THR A 200 -9.99 -1.41 -12.13
C THR A 200 -8.58 -1.71 -12.61
N ILE A 201 -7.60 -1.76 -11.70
CA ILE A 201 -6.22 -2.12 -12.05
C ILE A 201 -6.16 -3.53 -12.66
N TYR A 202 -6.95 -4.49 -12.16
CA TYR A 202 -7.06 -5.81 -12.78
C TYR A 202 -7.54 -5.73 -14.24
N VAL A 203 -8.59 -4.94 -14.52
CA VAL A 203 -9.08 -4.72 -15.89
C VAL A 203 -7.99 -4.06 -16.75
N ASP A 204 -7.25 -3.10 -16.19
CA ASP A 204 -6.18 -2.38 -16.88
C ASP A 204 -5.01 -3.30 -17.28
N MET A 205 -4.69 -4.29 -16.43
CA MET A 205 -3.70 -5.33 -16.75
C MET A 205 -4.09 -6.08 -18.03
N GLY A 206 -5.39 -6.30 -18.26
CA GLY A 206 -5.93 -6.88 -19.49
C GLY A 206 -5.49 -8.33 -19.75
N ILE A 207 -5.12 -9.06 -18.71
CA ILE A 207 -4.68 -10.47 -18.76
C ILE A 207 -5.49 -11.30 -17.75
N LYS A 208 -5.67 -12.61 -18.03
CA LYS A 208 -6.38 -13.52 -17.11
C LYS A 208 -5.55 -13.96 -15.91
N ASP A 209 -4.24 -14.05 -16.09
CA ASP A 209 -3.30 -14.59 -15.10
C ASP A 209 -2.74 -13.47 -14.23
N CYS A 210 -3.65 -12.82 -13.50
CA CYS A 210 -3.35 -11.74 -12.58
C CYS A 210 -4.10 -11.95 -11.26
N ASN A 211 -3.37 -12.18 -10.18
CA ASN A 211 -3.93 -12.26 -8.84
C ASN A 211 -4.07 -10.85 -8.25
N THR A 212 -5.18 -10.63 -7.57
CA THR A 212 -5.56 -9.35 -7.00
C THR A 212 -5.59 -9.44 -5.48
N TYR A 213 -4.84 -8.61 -4.76
CA TYR A 213 -4.78 -8.66 -3.30
C TYR A 213 -5.05 -7.31 -2.64
N PHE A 214 -5.77 -7.36 -1.54
CA PHE A 214 -5.76 -6.29 -0.56
C PHE A 214 -4.71 -6.61 0.50
N ALA A 215 -3.77 -5.71 0.74
CA ALA A 215 -2.64 -5.97 1.61
C ALA A 215 -2.46 -4.91 2.70
N THR A 216 -2.02 -5.35 3.88
CA THR A 216 -1.57 -4.46 4.96
C THR A 216 -0.16 -4.76 5.40
N LEU A 217 0.57 -3.72 5.80
CA LEU A 217 1.97 -3.84 6.21
C LEU A 217 2.14 -4.39 7.62
N TYR A 218 1.15 -4.18 8.48
CA TYR A 218 1.04 -4.81 9.79
C TYR A 218 -0.42 -5.12 10.11
N ASN A 219 -0.64 -6.00 11.09
CA ASN A 219 -1.94 -6.20 11.71
C ASN A 219 -2.08 -5.33 12.96
N LYS A 220 -3.01 -4.36 12.97
CA LYS A 220 -3.23 -3.49 14.14
C LYS A 220 -3.60 -4.25 15.42
N ASP A 221 -4.25 -5.41 15.27
CA ASP A 221 -4.64 -6.25 16.40
C ASP A 221 -3.52 -7.23 16.80
N GLY A 222 -2.34 -7.16 16.16
CA GLY A 222 -1.19 -8.05 16.37
C GLY A 222 -1.13 -9.20 15.35
N GLU A 223 0.08 -9.60 14.97
CA GLU A 223 0.28 -10.71 14.03
C GLU A 223 -0.30 -12.03 14.57
N GLY A 224 -0.89 -12.83 13.68
CA GLY A 224 -1.62 -14.05 14.03
C GLY A 224 -3.08 -13.82 14.47
N ASN A 225 -3.49 -12.60 14.82
CA ASN A 225 -4.88 -12.31 15.13
C ASN A 225 -5.75 -12.18 13.87
N THR A 226 -7.04 -12.48 14.00
CA THR A 226 -7.99 -12.27 12.91
C THR A 226 -8.14 -10.79 12.62
N TRP A 227 -7.74 -10.37 11.43
CA TRP A 227 -7.94 -9.00 10.96
C TRP A 227 -9.44 -8.65 10.91
N LYS A 228 -9.85 -7.41 11.19
CA LYS A 228 -11.29 -7.04 11.31
C LYS A 228 -11.77 -5.94 10.36
N GLY A 229 -10.95 -5.56 9.39
CA GLY A 229 -11.27 -4.42 8.53
C GLY A 229 -12.52 -4.61 7.66
N SER A 230 -13.18 -3.49 7.39
CA SER A 230 -14.44 -3.39 6.64
C SER A 230 -14.35 -3.91 5.20
N VAL A 231 -13.16 -3.91 4.60
CA VAL A 231 -12.88 -4.40 3.24
C VAL A 231 -13.31 -5.86 3.04
N LYS A 232 -13.38 -6.68 4.11
CA LYS A 232 -13.91 -8.06 4.05
C LYS A 232 -15.34 -8.16 3.55
N LYS A 233 -16.09 -7.06 3.57
CA LYS A 233 -17.43 -7.00 2.99
C LYS A 233 -17.40 -7.01 1.46
N HIS A 234 -16.31 -6.57 0.85
CA HIS A 234 -16.21 -6.29 -0.58
C HIS A 234 -15.19 -7.16 -1.32
N LEU A 235 -14.40 -7.95 -0.59
CA LEU A 235 -13.44 -8.92 -1.12
C LEU A 235 -13.52 -10.21 -0.32
N HIS A 236 -13.33 -11.35 -0.98
CA HIS A 236 -13.36 -12.65 -0.34
C HIS A 236 -12.22 -12.81 0.68
N TYR A 237 -12.58 -13.05 1.94
CA TYR A 237 -11.63 -13.30 3.03
C TYR A 237 -11.57 -14.80 3.34
N PRO A 238 -10.38 -15.42 3.52
CA PRO A 238 -9.06 -14.79 3.58
C PRO A 238 -8.31 -14.73 2.23
N SER A 239 -8.80 -15.39 1.17
CA SER A 239 -7.98 -15.66 -0.03
C SER A 239 -7.50 -14.44 -0.81
N MET A 240 -8.19 -13.29 -0.69
CA MET A 240 -7.83 -12.03 -1.35
C MET A 240 -6.97 -11.12 -0.47
N PHE A 241 -6.57 -11.56 0.73
CA PHE A 241 -5.93 -10.71 1.73
C PHE A 241 -4.52 -11.17 2.07
N LEU A 242 -3.60 -10.19 2.13
CA LEU A 242 -2.24 -10.37 2.62
C LEU A 242 -2.01 -9.39 3.78
N ILE A 243 -2.23 -9.85 5.01
CA ILE A 243 -2.17 -9.01 6.21
C ILE A 243 -0.85 -9.23 6.92
N GLY A 244 -0.11 -8.15 7.19
CA GLY A 244 1.10 -8.16 8.01
C GLY A 244 2.11 -9.18 7.53
N ALA A 245 2.42 -10.18 8.36
CA ALA A 245 3.35 -11.24 8.05
C ALA A 245 3.04 -11.95 6.71
N ALA A 246 1.77 -12.13 6.35
CA ALA A 246 1.41 -12.78 5.08
C ALA A 246 1.83 -11.95 3.85
N PHE A 247 1.75 -10.62 3.94
CA PHE A 247 2.25 -9.73 2.90
C PHE A 247 3.76 -9.79 2.79
N TRP A 248 4.46 -9.59 3.91
CA TRP A 248 5.92 -9.58 3.91
C TRP A 248 6.49 -10.92 3.44
N ASN A 249 5.98 -12.04 3.93
CA ASN A 249 6.43 -13.37 3.49
C ASN A 249 6.18 -13.62 1.98
N LYS A 250 5.19 -12.95 1.36
CA LYS A 250 4.99 -13.03 -0.10
C LYS A 250 6.15 -12.38 -0.85
N ILE A 251 6.64 -11.22 -0.38
CA ILE A 251 7.61 -10.38 -1.12
C ILE A 251 9.06 -10.46 -0.62
N LEU A 252 9.29 -10.97 0.60
CA LEU A 252 10.62 -11.11 1.17
C LEU A 252 11.43 -12.18 0.43
N PRO A 253 12.73 -11.93 0.16
CA PRO A 253 13.62 -12.93 -0.42
C PRO A 253 13.60 -14.25 0.33
N ASP A 254 13.85 -15.34 -0.39
CA ASP A 254 13.83 -16.68 0.19
C ASP A 254 14.80 -16.79 1.38
N GLY A 255 14.33 -17.43 2.45
CA GLY A 255 15.08 -17.54 3.70
C GLY A 255 15.00 -16.33 4.63
N ILE A 256 14.27 -15.28 4.28
CA ILE A 256 13.95 -14.14 5.17
C ILE A 256 12.48 -14.22 5.58
N THR A 257 12.24 -14.35 6.88
CA THR A 257 10.89 -14.34 7.47
C THR A 257 10.43 -12.93 7.84
N PHE A 258 9.13 -12.76 8.10
CA PHE A 258 8.62 -11.52 8.68
C PHE A 258 9.28 -11.14 10.01
N ASP A 259 9.62 -12.12 10.85
CA ASP A 259 10.30 -11.86 12.13
C ASP A 259 11.73 -11.34 11.87
N ASP A 260 12.46 -11.95 10.93
CA ASP A 260 13.75 -11.44 10.49
C ASP A 260 13.64 -9.99 9.98
N PHE A 261 12.63 -9.71 9.15
CA PHE A 261 12.40 -8.37 8.62
C PHE A 261 12.08 -7.35 9.73
N SER A 262 11.27 -7.73 10.71
CA SER A 262 10.90 -6.87 11.84
C SER A 262 12.12 -6.49 12.68
N GLU A 263 13.03 -7.44 12.91
CA GLU A 263 14.30 -7.16 13.59
C GLU A 263 15.22 -6.26 12.76
N ILE A 264 15.36 -6.54 11.45
CA ILE A 264 16.15 -5.68 10.56
C ILE A 264 15.59 -4.25 10.52
N TYR A 265 14.26 -4.10 10.51
CA TYR A 265 13.59 -2.81 10.56
C TYR A 265 13.87 -2.09 11.88
N ARG A 266 13.80 -2.78 13.01
CA ARG A 266 14.16 -2.21 14.32
C ARG A 266 15.60 -1.73 14.34
N GLU A 267 16.55 -2.56 13.90
CA GLU A 267 17.98 -2.21 13.83
C GLU A 267 18.22 -0.99 12.92
N ALA A 268 17.52 -0.90 11.78
CA ALA A 268 17.61 0.25 10.89
C ALA A 268 17.11 1.53 11.55
N LEU A 269 16.01 1.47 12.31
CA LEU A 269 15.48 2.63 13.03
C LEU A 269 16.38 3.08 14.20
N GLU A 270 17.07 2.13 14.84
CA GLU A 270 18.10 2.42 15.84
C GLU A 270 19.33 3.07 15.20
N GLU A 271 19.75 2.62 14.02
CA GLU A 271 20.89 3.17 13.28
C GLU A 271 20.67 4.63 12.85
N ILE A 272 19.44 5.00 12.46
CA ILE A 272 19.10 6.40 12.15
C ILE A 272 18.85 7.27 13.39
N ASP A 273 18.95 6.68 14.59
CA ASP A 273 18.72 7.30 15.89
C ASP A 273 17.39 8.08 15.95
N LEU A 274 16.31 7.44 15.46
CA LEU A 274 15.00 8.08 15.27
C LEU A 274 14.51 8.74 16.57
N ASN A 275 14.63 8.06 17.71
CA ASN A 275 14.19 8.57 19.00
C ASN A 275 14.93 9.84 19.42
N LYS A 276 16.25 9.88 19.27
CA LYS A 276 17.01 11.10 19.58
C LYS A 276 16.59 12.24 18.65
N ARG A 277 16.44 11.99 17.34
CA ARG A 277 16.01 13.01 16.38
C ARG A 277 14.63 13.56 16.71
N ILE A 278 13.70 12.71 17.16
CA ILE A 278 12.37 13.13 17.65
C ILE A 278 12.51 14.07 18.85
N ASN A 279 13.29 13.67 19.85
CA ASN A 279 13.51 14.48 21.04
C ASN A 279 14.16 15.82 20.69
N ASP A 280 15.16 15.82 19.81
CA ASP A 280 15.82 17.04 19.33
C ASP A 280 14.85 17.98 18.61
N MET A 281 13.96 17.46 17.75
CA MET A 281 12.92 18.25 17.08
C MET A 281 11.97 18.90 18.07
N ILE A 282 11.46 18.12 19.04
CA ILE A 282 10.52 18.59 20.05
C ILE A 282 11.20 19.66 20.92
N SER A 283 12.36 19.36 21.49
CA SER A 283 13.12 20.27 22.35
C SER A 283 13.46 21.59 21.67
N LYS A 284 13.94 21.55 20.42
CA LYS A 284 14.19 22.76 19.61
C LYS A 284 12.94 23.59 19.38
N CYS A 285 11.78 22.94 19.20
CA CYS A 285 10.52 23.63 18.91
C CYS A 285 9.93 24.33 20.14
N ILE A 286 10.09 23.73 21.33
CA ILE A 286 9.55 24.25 22.60
C ILE A 286 10.56 25.11 23.38
N GLY A 287 11.78 25.28 22.86
CA GLY A 287 12.82 26.11 23.48
C GLY A 287 13.44 25.52 24.76
N LYS A 288 13.34 24.20 24.97
CA LYS A 288 14.05 23.51 26.06
C LYS A 288 15.40 23.06 25.50
N GLN A 289 16.50 23.70 25.92
CA GLN A 289 17.86 23.21 25.73
C GLN A 289 18.21 22.15 26.77
#